data_AF-A0AAV7TMP6-F1
#
_entry.id   AF-A0AAV7TMP6-F1
#
_cell.length_a   1.000
_cell.length_b   1.000
_cell.length_c   1.000
_cell.angle_alpha   90.00
_cell.angle_beta   90.00
_cell.angle_gamma   90.00
#
_symmetry.space_group_name_H-M   'P 1'
#
loop_
_entity.id
_entity.type
_entity.pdbx_description
1 polymer ?
#
loop_
_entity_poly.entity_id
_entity_poly.type
_entity_poly.pdbx_seq_one_letter_code
_entity_poly.pdbx_strand_id
1 'polypeptide(L)'
;MDNAMVALMAETRSMHLEIAGFQSQISGLDQRVMTVEAQADSWPIKDQELLHLHSRLTDLEDRSRRNNIRFLGIPEGMEGADIPSYLRDMLPKLTNITFDPPLEFQRAHRLGPKRQDGKGCPNPIIACMLRQGQARQLLQTARTQGPLRLGTLEIRLSADFSSKTAERRRAFLSLRPHLCHPDVKFGLFEPARMWITKKGESRTFYDPEDLRIFLEGLQNTSQTMETTAQSSSLSQDVQGQALGAGQPEAVLDPDRRTATDSRTRGRDL
;
A
#
# COMPACT_ATOMS: atom_id res chain seq x y z
N MET A 1 61.14 2.02 -63.85
CA MET A 1 59.72 2.12 -63.46
C MET A 1 59.26 0.86 -62.71
N ASP A 2 59.87 -0.29 -62.97
CA ASP A 2 59.42 -1.58 -62.42
C ASP A 2 59.51 -1.71 -60.89
N ASN A 3 60.56 -1.19 -60.23
CA ASN A 3 60.68 -1.30 -58.76
C ASN A 3 59.60 -0.51 -57.99
N ALA A 4 59.20 0.66 -58.48
CA ALA A 4 58.17 1.48 -57.82
C ALA A 4 56.78 0.84 -57.96
N MET A 5 56.51 0.21 -59.11
CA MET A 5 55.26 -0.52 -59.35
C MET A 5 55.17 -1.78 -58.47
N VAL A 6 56.27 -2.53 -58.32
CA VAL A 6 56.32 -3.70 -57.43
C VAL A 6 56.12 -3.31 -55.96
N ALA A 7 56.73 -2.22 -55.51
CA ALA A 7 56.53 -1.71 -54.15
C ALA A 7 55.06 -1.31 -53.89
N LEU A 8 54.44 -0.58 -54.83
CA LEU A 8 53.03 -0.19 -54.75
C LEU A 8 52.09 -1.41 -54.71
N MET A 9 52.39 -2.47 -55.47
CA MET A 9 51.61 -3.72 -55.46
C MET A 9 51.74 -4.47 -54.12
N ALA A 10 52.92 -4.46 -53.50
CA ALA A 10 53.13 -5.06 -52.18
C ALA A 10 52.36 -4.32 -51.09
N GLU A 11 52.42 -2.98 -51.09
CA GLU A 11 51.65 -2.10 -50.18
C GLU A 11 50.14 -2.33 -50.35
N THR A 12 49.68 -2.37 -51.60
CA THR A 12 48.28 -2.64 -51.94
C THR A 12 47.84 -4.00 -51.40
N ARG A 13 48.66 -5.04 -51.55
CA ARG A 13 48.37 -6.38 -51.04
C ARG A 13 48.32 -6.40 -49.51
N SER A 14 49.20 -5.65 -48.84
CA SER A 14 49.18 -5.50 -47.38
C SER A 14 47.86 -4.88 -46.90
N MET A 15 47.45 -3.76 -47.52
CA MET A 15 46.17 -3.11 -47.20
C MET A 15 44.97 -4.04 -47.42
N HIS A 16 44.96 -4.86 -48.48
CA HIS A 16 43.88 -5.83 -48.70
C HIS A 16 43.80 -6.88 -47.59
N LEU A 17 44.94 -7.34 -47.06
CA LEU A 17 44.97 -8.30 -45.95
C LEU A 17 44.46 -7.67 -44.65
N GLU A 18 44.83 -6.41 -44.37
CA GLU A 18 44.31 -5.68 -43.21
C GLU A 18 42.80 -5.44 -43.31
N ILE A 19 42.30 -5.04 -44.49
CA ILE A 19 40.87 -4.87 -44.75
C ILE A 19 40.12 -6.19 -44.51
N ALA A 20 40.65 -7.33 -44.99
CA ALA A 20 40.06 -8.63 -44.74
C ALA A 20 40.05 -8.99 -43.24
N GLY A 21 41.12 -8.65 -42.52
CA GLY A 21 41.19 -8.78 -41.06
C GLY A 21 40.12 -7.96 -40.34
N PHE A 22 39.94 -6.69 -40.72
CA PHE A 22 38.89 -5.83 -40.18
C PHE A 22 37.49 -6.32 -40.52
N GLN A 23 37.25 -6.81 -41.74
CA GLN A 23 35.95 -7.41 -42.11
C GLN A 23 35.60 -8.61 -41.23
N SER A 24 36.58 -9.47 -40.92
CA SER A 24 36.37 -10.59 -40.01
C SER A 24 36.06 -10.12 -38.58
N GLN A 25 36.78 -9.11 -38.08
CA GLN A 25 36.51 -8.54 -36.76
C GLN A 25 35.14 -7.86 -36.68
N ILE A 26 34.76 -7.09 -37.71
CA ILE A 26 33.46 -6.43 -37.81
C ILE A 26 32.35 -7.48 -37.81
N SER A 27 32.46 -8.54 -38.61
CA SER A 27 31.48 -9.62 -38.62
C SER A 27 31.35 -10.30 -37.25
N GLY A 28 32.47 -10.52 -36.56
CA GLY A 28 32.47 -11.06 -35.20
C GLY A 28 31.84 -10.10 -34.18
N LEU A 29 32.03 -8.79 -34.33
CA LEU A 29 31.37 -7.77 -33.50
C LEU A 29 29.87 -7.72 -33.80
N ASP A 30 29.46 -7.73 -35.06
CA ASP A 30 28.05 -7.73 -35.46
C ASP A 30 27.31 -8.92 -34.85
N GLN A 31 27.88 -10.13 -34.93
CA GLN A 31 27.31 -11.31 -34.28
C GLN A 31 27.16 -11.13 -32.77
N ARG A 32 28.18 -10.57 -32.10
CA ARG A 32 28.11 -10.29 -30.67
C ARG A 32 27.06 -9.24 -30.34
N VAL A 33 26.96 -8.17 -31.13
CA VAL A 33 25.93 -7.13 -30.98
C VAL A 33 24.55 -7.75 -31.11
N MET A 34 24.30 -8.55 -32.16
CA MET A 34 23.01 -9.24 -32.32
C MET A 34 22.68 -10.14 -31.14
N THR A 35 23.64 -10.86 -30.57
CA THR A 35 23.38 -11.70 -29.38
C THR A 35 23.06 -10.87 -28.14
N VAL A 36 23.73 -9.73 -27.95
CA VAL A 36 23.49 -8.84 -26.81
C VAL A 36 22.12 -8.16 -26.95
N GLU A 37 21.77 -7.71 -28.15
CA GLU A 37 20.44 -7.12 -28.44
C GLU A 37 19.32 -8.14 -28.22
N ALA A 38 19.46 -9.37 -28.73
CA ALA A 38 18.48 -10.43 -28.49
C ALA A 38 18.35 -10.77 -26.99
N GLN A 39 19.45 -10.72 -26.23
CA GLN A 39 19.39 -10.86 -24.77
C GLN A 39 18.71 -9.66 -24.12
N ALA A 40 19.01 -8.44 -24.60
CA ALA A 40 18.43 -7.19 -24.13
C ALA A 40 16.89 -7.25 -24.22
N ASP A 41 16.39 -7.69 -25.36
CA ASP A 41 14.96 -7.85 -25.65
C ASP A 41 14.30 -8.94 -24.78
N SER A 42 15.07 -9.92 -24.28
CA SER A 42 14.57 -10.97 -23.41
C SER A 42 14.40 -10.57 -21.95
N TRP A 43 15.09 -9.52 -21.47
CA TRP A 43 15.07 -9.13 -20.06
C TRP A 43 13.70 -8.69 -19.55
N PRO A 44 12.90 -7.89 -20.27
CA PRO A 44 11.58 -7.48 -19.80
C PRO A 44 10.66 -8.67 -19.50
N ILE A 45 10.72 -9.72 -20.32
CA ILE A 45 9.94 -10.95 -20.13
C ILE A 45 10.39 -11.67 -18.86
N LYS A 46 11.71 -11.80 -18.66
CA LYS A 46 12.28 -12.41 -17.45
C LYS A 46 11.93 -11.60 -16.19
N ASP A 47 11.98 -10.27 -16.27
CA ASP A 47 11.62 -9.39 -15.16
C ASP A 47 10.14 -9.54 -14.80
N GLN A 48 9.26 -9.60 -15.79
CA GLN A 48 7.84 -9.88 -15.58
C GLN A 48 7.60 -11.25 -14.92
N GLU A 49 8.34 -12.28 -15.34
CA GLU A 49 8.26 -13.61 -14.74
C GLU A 49 8.75 -13.60 -13.28
N LEU A 50 9.86 -12.91 -12.99
CA LEU A 50 10.38 -12.75 -11.63
C LEU A 50 9.39 -12.02 -10.72
N LEU A 51 8.76 -10.95 -11.21
CA LEU A 51 7.70 -10.23 -10.49
C LEU A 51 6.50 -11.14 -10.21
N HIS A 52 6.09 -11.95 -11.19
CA HIS A 52 5.01 -12.91 -11.04
C HIS A 52 5.33 -13.99 -9.98
N LEU A 53 6.54 -14.55 -10.03
CA LEU A 53 7.01 -15.54 -9.07
C LEU A 53 7.08 -14.95 -7.66
N HIS A 54 7.62 -13.74 -7.50
CA HIS A 54 7.70 -13.07 -6.21
C HIS A 54 6.31 -12.80 -5.61
N SER A 55 5.35 -12.40 -6.45
CA SER A 55 3.94 -12.23 -6.05
C SER A 55 3.33 -13.55 -5.56
N ARG A 56 3.55 -14.64 -6.28
CA ARG A 56 3.07 -15.98 -5.87
C ARG A 56 3.71 -16.47 -4.58
N LEU A 57 5.01 -16.26 -4.39
CA LEU A 57 5.71 -16.63 -3.16
C LEU A 57 5.16 -15.85 -1.96
N THR A 58 4.93 -14.55 -2.13
CA THR A 58 4.34 -13.69 -1.09
C THR A 58 2.94 -14.17 -0.70
N ASP A 59 2.09 -14.49 -1.68
CA ASP A 59 0.74 -14.99 -1.43
C ASP A 59 0.73 -16.38 -0.74
N LEU A 60 1.63 -17.28 -1.13
CA LEU A 60 1.79 -18.58 -0.46
C LEU A 60 2.25 -18.41 0.99
N GLU A 61 3.20 -17.52 1.24
CA GLU A 61 3.69 -17.20 2.57
C GLU A 61 2.57 -16.61 3.46
N ASP A 62 1.81 -15.64 2.96
CA ASP A 62 0.69 -15.04 3.69
C ASP A 62 -0.43 -16.06 3.96
N ARG A 63 -0.71 -16.98 3.04
CA ARG A 63 -1.67 -18.07 3.26
C ARG A 63 -1.22 -19.00 4.38
N SER A 64 0.07 -19.34 4.42
CA SER A 64 0.65 -20.18 5.48
C SER A 64 0.60 -19.48 6.85
N ARG A 65 0.78 -18.16 6.89
CA ARG A 65 0.81 -17.36 8.13
C ARG A 65 -0.56 -16.83 8.56
N ARG A 66 -1.63 -17.05 7.80
CA ARG A 66 -2.96 -16.45 8.04
C ARG A 66 -3.57 -16.74 9.41
N ASN A 67 -3.23 -17.88 10.01
CA ASN A 67 -3.69 -18.27 11.34
C ASN A 67 -2.71 -17.91 12.47
N ASN A 68 -1.55 -17.34 12.12
CA ASN A 68 -0.55 -16.92 13.08
C ASN A 68 -0.92 -15.56 13.69
N ILE A 69 -0.74 -15.45 14.99
CA ILE A 69 -0.86 -14.21 15.74
C ILE A 69 0.47 -13.92 16.41
N ARG A 70 0.91 -12.66 16.29
CA ARG A 70 2.10 -12.13 16.93
C ARG A 70 1.71 -11.42 18.21
N PHE A 71 2.25 -11.90 19.32
CA PHE A 71 2.11 -11.31 20.65
C PHE A 71 3.38 -10.53 20.96
N LEU A 72 3.18 -9.25 21.29
CA LEU A 72 4.24 -8.29 21.59
C LEU A 72 4.08 -7.82 23.03
N GLY A 73 5.19 -7.62 23.72
CA GLY A 73 5.20 -7.08 25.09
C GLY A 73 5.13 -8.13 26.20
N ILE A 74 5.16 -9.44 25.90
CA ILE A 74 5.20 -10.49 26.94
C ILE A 74 6.65 -10.68 27.43
N PRO A 75 6.98 -10.39 28.70
CA PRO A 75 8.32 -10.54 29.26
C PRO A 75 8.85 -11.97 29.15
N GLU A 76 10.14 -12.12 28.88
CA GLU A 76 10.77 -13.43 28.73
C GLU A 76 10.72 -14.23 30.05
N GLY A 77 10.18 -15.45 29.99
CA GLY A 77 10.07 -16.34 31.15
C GLY A 77 8.71 -16.30 31.86
N MET A 78 7.82 -15.35 31.57
CA MET A 78 6.46 -15.33 32.12
C MET A 78 5.59 -16.49 31.61
N GLU A 79 5.82 -16.96 30.39
CA GLU A 79 5.10 -18.12 29.83
C GLU A 79 5.43 -19.45 30.52
N GLY A 80 6.52 -19.53 31.29
CA GLY A 80 7.04 -20.80 31.79
C GLY A 80 7.50 -21.73 30.66
N ALA A 81 7.30 -23.04 30.84
CA ALA A 81 7.74 -24.07 29.89
C ALA A 81 6.77 -24.30 28.72
N ASP A 82 5.48 -23.95 28.89
CA ASP A 82 4.41 -24.26 27.93
C ASP A 82 3.65 -22.99 27.50
N ILE A 83 4.11 -22.41 26.39
CA ILE A 83 3.54 -21.20 25.79
C ILE A 83 2.06 -21.40 25.42
N PRO A 84 1.64 -22.47 24.70
CA PRO A 84 0.22 -22.73 24.43
C PRO A 84 -0.68 -22.71 25.66
N SER A 85 -0.28 -23.33 26.77
CA SER A 85 -1.06 -23.31 28.02
C SER A 85 -1.15 -21.91 28.60
N TYR A 86 -0.04 -21.19 28.69
CA TYR A 86 -0.02 -19.80 29.15
C TYR A 86 -0.96 -18.90 28.34
N LEU A 87 -0.93 -19.01 27.00
CA LEU A 87 -1.80 -18.21 26.13
C LEU A 87 -3.29 -18.55 26.30
N ARG A 88 -3.63 -19.83 26.54
CA ARG A 88 -5.02 -20.25 26.80
C ARG A 88 -5.60 -19.60 28.06
N ASP A 89 -4.79 -19.49 29.12
CA ASP A 89 -5.23 -18.91 30.39
C ASP A 89 -5.22 -17.38 30.38
N MET A 90 -4.27 -16.79 29.65
CA MET A 90 -4.07 -15.35 29.59
C MET A 90 -5.09 -14.65 28.69
N LEU A 91 -5.41 -15.23 27.52
CA LEU A 91 -6.23 -14.57 26.51
C LEU A 91 -7.65 -14.22 26.96
N PRO A 92 -8.41 -15.12 27.61
CA PRO A 92 -9.74 -14.78 28.12
C PRO A 92 -9.71 -13.60 29.10
N LYS A 93 -8.69 -13.54 29.97
CA LYS A 93 -8.48 -12.46 30.94
C LYS A 93 -8.08 -11.14 30.26
N LEU A 94 -7.31 -11.23 29.17
CA LEU A 94 -6.83 -10.09 28.42
C LEU A 94 -7.94 -9.43 27.59
N THR A 95 -8.80 -10.24 26.95
CA THR A 95 -9.82 -9.73 26.04
C THR A 95 -11.22 -9.64 26.62
N ASN A 96 -11.45 -10.19 27.82
CA ASN A 96 -12.77 -10.38 28.43
C ASN A 96 -13.74 -11.14 27.50
N ILE A 97 -13.21 -12.16 26.80
CA ILE A 97 -13.99 -13.00 25.87
C ILE A 97 -13.95 -14.43 26.38
N THR A 98 -15.13 -15.04 26.47
CA THR A 98 -15.27 -16.48 26.67
C THR A 98 -15.18 -17.17 25.32
N PHE A 99 -14.27 -18.14 25.19
CA PHE A 99 -14.09 -18.91 23.97
C PHE A 99 -14.73 -20.29 24.13
N ASP A 100 -15.69 -20.59 23.25
CA ASP A 100 -16.28 -21.92 23.10
C ASP A 100 -16.24 -22.30 21.61
N PRO A 101 -15.55 -23.39 21.22
CA PRO A 101 -14.69 -24.25 22.04
C PRO A 101 -13.41 -23.54 22.58
N PRO A 102 -12.73 -24.13 23.58
CA PRO A 102 -11.49 -23.57 24.16
C PRO A 102 -10.43 -23.26 23.10
N LEU A 103 -9.62 -22.23 23.31
CA LEU A 103 -8.56 -21.84 22.38
C LEU A 103 -7.59 -23.00 22.13
N GLU A 104 -7.33 -23.30 20.86
CA GLU A 104 -6.41 -24.36 20.45
C GLU A 104 -5.31 -23.79 19.56
N PHE A 105 -4.08 -24.23 19.84
CA PHE A 105 -2.88 -23.81 19.15
C PHE A 105 -2.23 -25.01 18.49
N GLN A 106 -1.89 -24.89 17.21
CA GLN A 106 -1.09 -25.89 16.51
C GLN A 106 0.38 -25.81 16.93
N ARG A 107 0.87 -24.58 17.15
CA ARG A 107 2.24 -24.30 17.60
C ARG A 107 2.29 -22.92 18.25
N ALA A 108 3.15 -22.74 19.25
CA ALA A 108 3.50 -21.42 19.76
C ALA A 108 4.96 -21.39 20.21
N HIS A 109 5.69 -20.35 19.82
CA HIS A 109 7.13 -20.22 20.11
C HIS A 109 7.56 -18.76 20.09
N ARG A 110 8.71 -18.47 20.71
CA ARG A 110 9.36 -17.15 20.61
C ARG A 110 10.21 -17.04 19.35
N LEU A 111 10.27 -15.83 18.80
CA LEU A 111 11.15 -15.51 17.68
C LEU A 111 12.58 -15.27 18.16
N GLY A 112 13.51 -16.09 17.68
CA GLY A 112 14.94 -15.94 17.96
C GLY A 112 15.39 -16.45 19.34
N PRO A 113 16.71 -16.47 19.60
CA PRO A 113 17.26 -16.96 20.86
C PRO A 113 16.91 -16.03 22.03
N LYS A 114 16.86 -16.61 23.24
CA LYS A 114 16.64 -15.85 24.49
C LYS A 114 17.70 -14.75 24.62
N ARG A 115 17.28 -13.54 24.98
CA ARG A 115 18.20 -12.42 25.16
C ARG A 115 18.95 -12.60 26.47
N GLN A 116 20.28 -12.63 26.42
CA GLN A 116 21.13 -12.88 27.60
C GLN A 116 21.07 -11.72 28.60
N ASP A 117 20.91 -10.48 28.12
CA ASP A 117 21.11 -9.30 28.95
C ASP A 117 19.84 -8.72 29.55
N GLY A 118 18.65 -9.26 29.23
CA GLY A 118 17.36 -8.69 29.63
C GLY A 118 17.12 -7.24 29.15
N LYS A 119 18.05 -6.68 28.38
CA LYS A 119 18.03 -5.31 27.85
C LYS A 119 17.39 -5.33 26.46
N GLY A 120 16.27 -4.64 26.33
CA GLY A 120 15.53 -4.47 25.08
C GLY A 120 14.09 -4.99 25.15
N CYS A 121 13.32 -4.75 24.09
CA CYS A 121 11.96 -5.26 23.99
C CYS A 121 11.97 -6.80 23.99
N PRO A 122 11.08 -7.48 24.73
CA PRO A 122 11.03 -8.94 24.72
C PRO A 122 10.73 -9.48 23.31
N ASN A 123 11.33 -10.63 22.97
CA ASN A 123 11.11 -11.25 21.66
C ASN A 123 9.63 -11.59 21.44
N PRO A 124 9.03 -11.31 20.27
CA PRO A 124 7.62 -11.62 20.05
C PRO A 124 7.36 -13.13 20.11
N ILE A 125 6.18 -13.51 20.58
CA ILE A 125 5.66 -14.89 20.46
C ILE A 125 4.83 -14.98 19.18
N ILE A 126 5.07 -16.01 18.37
CA ILE A 126 4.17 -16.39 17.26
C ILE A 126 3.40 -17.62 17.71
N ALA A 127 2.07 -17.52 17.71
CA ALA A 127 1.18 -18.65 17.93
C ALA A 127 0.29 -18.89 16.71
N CYS A 128 0.30 -20.11 16.19
CA CYS A 128 -0.60 -20.56 15.13
C CYS A 128 -1.87 -21.11 15.76
N MET A 129 -2.99 -20.44 15.52
CA MET A 129 -4.31 -20.88 15.96
C MET A 129 -4.81 -22.04 15.09
N LEU A 130 -5.48 -23.02 15.69
CA LEU A 130 -6.11 -24.09 14.91
C LEU A 130 -7.33 -23.57 14.14
N ARG A 131 -8.14 -22.71 14.78
CA ARG A 131 -9.36 -22.12 14.19
C ARG A 131 -9.15 -20.68 13.76
N GLN A 132 -9.30 -20.44 12.46
CA GLN A 132 -9.19 -19.09 11.88
C GLN A 132 -10.21 -18.10 12.44
N GLY A 133 -11.43 -18.55 12.76
CA GLY A 133 -12.49 -17.70 13.31
C GLY A 133 -12.07 -17.05 14.63
N GLN A 134 -11.52 -17.85 15.55
CA GLN A 134 -11.00 -17.37 16.84
C GLN A 134 -9.82 -16.42 16.65
N ALA A 135 -8.93 -16.71 15.70
CA ALA A 135 -7.81 -15.82 15.39
C ALA A 135 -8.28 -14.43 14.92
N ARG A 136 -9.27 -14.40 14.01
CA ARG A 136 -9.87 -13.16 13.50
C ARG A 136 -10.60 -12.39 14.60
N GLN A 137 -11.36 -13.09 15.44
CA GLN A 137 -12.05 -12.49 16.58
C GLN A 137 -11.05 -11.81 17.51
N LEU A 138 -9.95 -12.50 17.86
CA LEU A 138 -8.94 -11.96 18.75
C LEU A 138 -8.25 -10.70 18.17
N LEU A 139 -7.88 -10.74 16.89
CA LEU A 139 -7.29 -9.60 16.20
C LEU A 139 -8.27 -8.43 16.08
N GLN A 140 -9.55 -8.71 15.88
CA GLN A 140 -10.58 -7.68 15.84
C GLN A 140 -10.75 -7.01 17.21
N THR A 141 -10.80 -7.81 18.28
CA THR A 141 -10.89 -7.31 19.65
C THR A 141 -9.72 -6.43 20.01
N ALA A 142 -8.49 -6.82 19.63
CA ALA A 142 -7.31 -5.99 19.85
C ALA A 142 -7.37 -4.64 19.12
N ARG A 143 -8.06 -4.56 17.98
CA ARG A 143 -8.25 -3.30 17.23
C ARG A 143 -9.32 -2.42 17.85
N THR A 144 -10.39 -3.00 18.41
CA THR A 144 -11.54 -2.26 18.93
C THR A 144 -11.37 -1.84 20.39
N GLN A 145 -10.81 -2.69 21.24
CA GLN A 145 -10.59 -2.39 22.67
C GLN A 145 -9.39 -1.46 22.90
N GLY A 146 -8.48 -1.35 21.93
CA GLY A 146 -7.26 -0.56 22.08
C GLY A 146 -6.14 -1.34 22.80
N PRO A 147 -5.25 -0.68 23.55
CA PRO A 147 -4.13 -1.35 24.19
C PRO A 147 -4.63 -2.36 25.23
N LEU A 148 -4.32 -3.65 25.02
CA LEU A 148 -4.73 -4.71 25.92
C LEU A 148 -3.79 -4.74 27.12
N ARG A 149 -4.35 -4.70 28.33
CA ARG A 149 -3.58 -4.64 29.57
C ARG A 149 -3.87 -5.82 30.47
N LEU A 150 -2.81 -6.45 30.99
CA LEU A 150 -2.87 -7.47 32.02
C LEU A 150 -2.09 -6.99 33.24
N GLY A 151 -2.81 -6.46 34.23
CA GLY A 151 -2.18 -5.76 35.35
C GLY A 151 -1.41 -4.53 34.86
N THR A 152 -0.09 -4.51 35.09
CA THR A 152 0.82 -3.44 34.61
C THR A 152 1.36 -3.68 33.20
N LEU A 153 1.09 -4.86 32.61
CA LEU A 153 1.67 -5.24 31.32
C LEU A 153 0.78 -4.78 30.16
N GLU A 154 1.36 -4.10 29.17
CA GLU A 154 0.71 -3.81 27.90
C GLU A 154 1.09 -4.88 26.85
N ILE A 155 0.10 -5.59 26.34
CA ILE A 155 0.25 -6.63 25.34
C ILE A 155 -0.38 -6.15 24.04
N ARG A 156 0.35 -6.26 22.93
CA ARG A 156 -0.16 -5.93 21.60
C ARG A 156 -0.27 -7.19 20.76
N LEU A 157 -1.44 -7.36 20.13
CA LEU A 157 -1.72 -8.45 19.21
C LEU A 157 -1.71 -7.92 17.77
N SER A 158 -1.08 -8.66 16.87
CA SER A 158 -1.03 -8.33 15.44
C SER A 158 -1.02 -9.61 14.60
N ALA A 159 -1.50 -9.51 13.37
CA ALA A 159 -1.40 -10.61 12.41
C ALA A 159 0.06 -10.79 11.96
N ASP A 160 0.43 -12.01 11.62
CA ASP A 160 1.73 -12.33 11.05
C ASP A 160 1.68 -12.27 9.52
N PHE A 161 2.28 -11.24 8.95
CA PHE A 161 2.37 -11.05 7.50
C PHE A 161 3.77 -11.41 6.98
N SER A 162 3.86 -11.75 5.69
CA SER A 162 5.13 -11.71 4.95
C SER A 162 5.76 -10.31 5.03
N SER A 163 7.07 -10.23 4.79
CA SER A 163 7.80 -8.96 4.81
C SER A 163 7.22 -7.95 3.81
N LYS A 164 6.92 -8.41 2.58
CA LYS A 164 6.38 -7.58 1.51
C LYS A 164 4.99 -7.05 1.83
N THR A 165 4.11 -7.90 2.36
CA THR A 165 2.77 -7.48 2.78
C THR A 165 2.84 -6.53 3.96
N ALA A 166 3.71 -6.77 4.95
CA ALA A 166 3.90 -5.87 6.09
C ALA A 166 4.42 -4.48 5.65
N GLU A 167 5.36 -4.44 4.70
CA GLU A 167 5.86 -3.19 4.09
C GLU A 167 4.73 -2.44 3.37
N ARG A 168 3.98 -3.13 2.50
CA ARG A 168 2.85 -2.52 1.79
C ARG A 168 1.79 -1.97 2.75
N ARG A 169 1.45 -2.71 3.81
CA ARG A 169 0.54 -2.23 4.86
C ARG A 169 1.10 -0.98 5.55
N ARG A 170 2.40 -0.94 5.85
CA ARG A 170 3.04 0.23 6.45
C ARG A 170 2.95 1.46 5.53
N ALA A 171 3.18 1.28 4.23
CA ALA A 171 3.07 2.35 3.24
C ALA A 171 1.63 2.90 3.14
N PHE A 172 0.61 2.04 3.15
CA PHE A 172 -0.77 2.51 3.24
C PHE A 172 -1.05 3.27 4.55
N LEU A 173 -0.55 2.75 5.68
CA LEU A 173 -0.75 3.40 6.98
C LEU A 173 -0.05 4.75 7.09
N SER A 174 1.08 4.97 6.40
CA SER A 174 1.72 6.30 6.34
C SER A 174 0.88 7.35 5.60
N LEU A 175 -0.02 6.91 4.70
CA LEU A 175 -0.93 7.80 3.99
C LEU A 175 -2.20 8.14 4.80
N ARG A 176 -2.43 7.45 5.92
CA ARG A 176 -3.60 7.64 6.80
C ARG A 176 -3.85 9.10 7.20
N PRO A 177 -2.84 9.93 7.57
CA PRO A 177 -3.08 11.33 7.96
C PRO A 177 -3.80 12.14 6.88
N HIS A 178 -3.53 11.88 5.60
CA HIS A 178 -4.15 12.57 4.47
C HIS A 178 -5.61 12.13 4.22
N LEU A 179 -6.03 11.02 4.82
CA LEU A 179 -7.39 10.47 4.72
C LEU A 179 -8.28 10.83 5.91
N CYS A 180 -7.71 11.43 6.97
CA CYS A 180 -8.44 11.83 8.16
C CYS A 180 -9.28 13.10 7.89
N HIS A 181 -10.40 12.93 7.17
CA HIS A 181 -11.40 13.97 6.91
C HIS A 181 -12.79 13.47 7.31
N PRO A 182 -13.69 14.30 7.87
CA PRO A 182 -15.03 13.88 8.32
C PRO A 182 -15.85 13.13 7.27
N ASP A 183 -15.74 13.53 6.00
CA ASP A 183 -16.49 12.96 4.89
C ASP A 183 -15.83 11.74 4.21
N VAL A 184 -14.70 11.26 4.75
CA VAL A 184 -13.92 10.17 4.18
C VAL A 184 -13.90 9.00 5.15
N LYS A 185 -14.49 7.87 4.72
CA LYS A 185 -14.33 6.58 5.41
C LYS A 185 -13.24 5.80 4.71
N PHE A 186 -12.40 5.11 5.45
CA PHE A 186 -11.36 4.27 4.87
C PHE A 186 -11.03 3.10 5.78
N GLY A 187 -10.41 2.08 5.20
CA GLY A 187 -9.91 0.94 5.96
C GLY A 187 -8.93 0.10 5.17
N LEU A 188 -8.12 -0.67 5.90
CA LEU A 188 -7.10 -1.54 5.33
C LEU A 188 -7.53 -3.00 5.45
N PHE A 189 -7.95 -3.60 4.33
CA PHE A 189 -8.32 -5.00 4.21
C PHE A 189 -7.11 -5.93 4.15
N GLU A 190 -7.37 -7.20 4.47
CA GLU A 190 -6.44 -8.30 4.27
C GLU A 190 -6.25 -8.58 2.75
N PRO A 191 -5.03 -8.92 2.30
CA PRO A 191 -3.76 -8.86 3.04
C PRO A 191 -3.18 -7.44 3.13
N ALA A 192 -3.35 -6.59 2.11
CA ALA A 192 -2.91 -5.19 2.10
C ALA A 192 -3.63 -4.40 1.00
N ARG A 193 -4.91 -4.11 1.18
CA ARG A 193 -5.71 -3.29 0.23
C ARG A 193 -6.41 -2.19 0.98
N MET A 194 -6.27 -0.94 0.54
CA MET A 194 -6.95 0.17 1.19
C MET A 194 -8.21 0.55 0.41
N TRP A 195 -9.35 0.56 1.09
CA TRP A 195 -10.58 1.10 0.52
C TRP A 195 -10.84 2.48 1.09
N ILE A 196 -11.40 3.35 0.26
CA ILE A 196 -11.76 4.72 0.60
C ILE A 196 -13.15 4.98 0.05
N THR A 197 -14.02 5.53 0.87
CA THR A 197 -15.35 5.99 0.50
C THR A 197 -15.45 7.50 0.74
N LYS A 198 -15.74 8.25 -0.33
CA LYS A 198 -15.94 9.71 -0.30
C LYS A 198 -17.25 10.03 -1.02
N LYS A 199 -18.16 10.75 -0.37
CA LYS A 199 -19.47 11.16 -0.94
C LYS A 199 -20.29 10.02 -1.56
N GLY A 200 -20.20 8.81 -0.99
CA GLY A 200 -20.93 7.62 -1.47
C GLY A 200 -20.19 6.79 -2.53
N GLU A 201 -19.11 7.31 -3.14
CA GLU A 201 -18.27 6.53 -4.05
C GLU A 201 -17.17 5.81 -3.27
N SER A 202 -17.06 4.50 -3.49
CA SER A 202 -16.03 3.66 -2.87
C SER A 202 -15.00 3.20 -3.91
N ARG A 203 -13.71 3.39 -3.61
CA ARG A 203 -12.59 2.92 -4.44
C ARG A 203 -11.65 2.07 -3.61
N THR A 204 -11.09 1.03 -4.22
CA THR A 204 -10.11 0.14 -3.58
C THR A 204 -8.78 0.23 -4.30
N PHE A 205 -7.72 0.44 -3.53
CA PHE A 205 -6.35 0.57 -3.99
C PHE A 205 -5.54 -0.67 -3.60
N TYR A 206 -4.78 -1.19 -4.55
CA TYR A 206 -3.92 -2.37 -4.40
C TYR A 206 -2.46 -1.98 -4.18
N ASP A 207 -2.04 -0.84 -4.74
CA ASP A 207 -0.74 -0.22 -4.52
C ASP A 207 -0.87 1.05 -3.66
N PRO A 208 -0.03 1.26 -2.63
CA PRO A 208 0.09 2.54 -1.95
C PRO A 208 0.44 3.69 -2.90
N GLU A 209 1.16 3.44 -3.98
CA GLU A 209 1.55 4.48 -4.93
C GLU A 209 0.36 5.01 -5.74
N ASP A 210 -0.53 4.11 -6.21
CA ASP A 210 -1.78 4.51 -6.87
C ASP A 210 -2.63 5.42 -5.97
N LEU A 211 -2.65 5.10 -4.68
CA LEU A 211 -3.34 5.92 -3.70
C LEU A 211 -2.67 7.27 -3.51
N ARG A 212 -1.33 7.33 -3.45
CA ARG A 212 -0.58 8.58 -3.31
C ARG A 212 -0.91 9.52 -4.48
N ILE A 213 -0.87 9.01 -5.70
CA ILE A 213 -1.23 9.75 -6.93
C ILE A 213 -2.69 10.24 -6.85
N PHE A 214 -3.61 9.38 -6.40
CA PHE A 214 -5.01 9.76 -6.22
C PHE A 214 -5.19 10.89 -5.20
N LEU A 215 -4.45 10.88 -4.09
CA LEU A 215 -4.50 11.92 -3.07
C LEU A 215 -3.93 13.25 -3.55
N GLU A 216 -2.82 13.22 -4.29
CA GLU A 216 -2.24 14.41 -4.92
C GLU A 216 -3.20 15.04 -5.93
N GLY A 217 -3.87 14.21 -6.75
CA GLY A 217 -4.88 14.66 -7.69
C GLY A 217 -6.08 15.35 -7.02
N LEU A 218 -6.48 14.88 -5.83
CA LEU A 218 -7.55 15.51 -5.04
C LEU A 218 -7.16 16.86 -4.45
N GLN A 219 -5.89 17.05 -4.05
CA GLN A 219 -5.42 18.33 -3.51
C GLN A 219 -5.34 19.40 -4.62
N ASN A 220 -4.89 19.01 -5.82
CA ASN A 220 -4.78 19.91 -6.96
C ASN A 220 -6.16 20.35 -7.49
N THR A 221 -7.17 19.49 -7.46
CA THR A 221 -8.53 19.85 -7.90
C THR A 221 -9.22 20.86 -6.98
N SER A 222 -8.96 20.82 -5.67
CA SER A 222 -9.45 21.82 -4.73
C SER A 222 -8.84 23.21 -4.96
N GLN A 223 -7.54 23.28 -5.31
CA GLN A 223 -6.85 24.56 -5.56
C GLN A 223 -7.28 25.23 -6.87
N THR A 224 -7.57 24.45 -7.92
CA THR A 224 -8.03 25.00 -9.22
C THR A 224 -9.44 25.61 -9.13
N MET A 225 -10.34 25.05 -8.32
CA MET A 225 -11.69 25.58 -8.14
C MET A 225 -11.71 26.89 -7.32
N GLU A 226 -10.83 27.04 -6.32
CA GLU A 226 -10.68 28.30 -5.57
C GLU A 226 -10.11 29.44 -6.44
N THR A 227 -9.16 29.12 -7.31
CA THR A 227 -8.54 30.11 -8.23
C THR A 227 -9.51 30.55 -9.34
N THR A 228 -10.40 29.65 -9.80
CA THR A 228 -11.43 29.96 -10.81
C THR A 228 -12.58 30.78 -10.20
N ALA A 229 -12.94 30.54 -8.93
CA ALA A 229 -13.92 31.36 -8.23
C ALA A 229 -13.44 32.81 -8.04
N GLN A 230 -12.17 33.01 -7.68
CA GLN A 230 -11.57 34.35 -7.48
C GLN A 230 -11.39 35.16 -8.77
N SER A 231 -11.18 34.50 -9.91
CA SER A 231 -11.08 35.16 -11.22
C SER A 231 -12.44 35.50 -11.82
N SER A 232 -13.51 34.77 -11.45
CA SER A 232 -14.87 35.09 -11.87
C SER A 232 -15.46 36.32 -11.15
N SER A 233 -15.08 36.57 -9.89
CA SER A 233 -15.49 37.77 -9.13
C SER A 233 -14.81 39.06 -9.61
N LEU A 234 -13.68 38.99 -10.30
CA LEU A 234 -12.96 40.17 -10.83
C LEU A 234 -13.50 40.67 -12.19
N SER A 235 -14.36 39.90 -12.85
CA SER A 235 -14.89 40.23 -14.18
C SER A 235 -16.28 40.88 -14.16
N GLN A 236 -16.96 40.95 -13.01
CA GLN A 236 -18.28 41.59 -12.89
C GLN A 236 -18.23 43.08 -12.50
N ASP A 237 -17.07 43.62 -12.10
CA ASP A 237 -16.96 45.02 -11.63
C ASP A 237 -16.70 46.06 -12.74
N VAL A 238 -16.65 45.68 -14.03
CA VAL A 238 -16.32 46.60 -15.14
C VAL A 238 -17.51 46.93 -16.06
N GLN A 239 -18.69 46.34 -15.86
CA GLN A 239 -19.88 46.65 -16.66
C GLN A 239 -21.07 47.07 -15.80
N GLY A 240 -21.11 48.34 -15.40
CA GLY A 240 -22.22 48.88 -14.62
C GLY A 240 -22.20 50.39 -14.43
N GLN A 241 -21.93 51.19 -15.46
CA GLN A 241 -22.16 52.65 -15.39
C GLN A 241 -22.66 53.20 -16.73
N ALA A 242 -23.99 53.19 -16.94
CA ALA A 242 -24.69 54.10 -17.84
C ALA A 242 -26.22 54.10 -17.57
N LEU A 243 -26.68 55.19 -16.92
CA LEU A 243 -27.86 56.03 -17.21
C LEU A 243 -29.27 55.42 -17.45
N GLY A 244 -30.27 55.97 -16.74
CA GLY A 244 -31.56 56.31 -17.34
C GLY A 244 -32.81 55.98 -16.52
N ALA A 245 -33.60 57.00 -16.18
CA ALA A 245 -34.77 56.98 -15.29
C ALA A 245 -36.05 56.35 -15.88
N GLY A 246 -36.97 55.97 -14.98
CA GLY A 246 -38.40 55.77 -15.30
C GLY A 246 -39.16 54.81 -14.37
N GLN A 247 -39.82 55.35 -13.34
CA GLN A 247 -41.06 54.77 -12.75
C GLN A 247 -42.28 55.28 -13.56
N PRO A 248 -43.53 54.77 -13.42
CA PRO A 248 -44.18 54.00 -12.33
C PRO A 248 -44.86 52.71 -12.87
N GLU A 249 -45.68 51.88 -12.22
CA GLU A 249 -46.79 52.07 -11.28
C GLU A 249 -47.24 50.67 -10.74
N ALA A 250 -48.03 50.66 -9.67
CA ALA A 250 -48.40 49.50 -8.84
C ALA A 250 -49.56 48.64 -9.39
N VAL A 251 -49.58 47.33 -9.08
CA VAL A 251 -50.81 46.53 -8.85
C VAL A 251 -50.56 45.44 -7.78
N LEU A 252 -51.54 45.37 -6.87
CA LEU A 252 -51.81 44.49 -5.71
C LEU A 252 -51.80 42.96 -6.04
N ASP A 253 -51.13 42.09 -5.28
CA ASP A 253 -51.56 41.34 -4.04
C ASP A 253 -52.24 39.97 -4.38
N PRO A 254 -52.49 39.01 -3.46
CA PRO A 254 -51.73 38.33 -2.40
C PRO A 254 -51.67 36.78 -2.59
N ASP A 255 -51.20 36.06 -1.56
CA ASP A 255 -51.47 34.65 -1.21
C ASP A 255 -50.63 33.51 -1.84
N ARG A 256 -49.69 32.95 -1.06
CA ARG A 256 -49.97 31.74 -0.27
C ARG A 256 -48.83 31.37 0.67
N ARG A 257 -49.16 31.32 1.97
CA ARG A 257 -48.42 30.58 3.00
C ARG A 257 -48.62 29.08 2.82
N THR A 258 -47.60 28.29 3.14
CA THR A 258 -47.59 27.14 4.08
C THR A 258 -46.24 26.42 3.89
N ALA A 259 -45.39 26.37 4.92
CA ALA A 259 -45.33 25.28 5.91
C ALA A 259 -44.91 23.96 5.24
N THR A 260 -44.03 23.09 5.72
CA THR A 260 -43.28 22.84 6.96
C THR A 260 -42.64 21.46 6.72
N ASP A 261 -41.68 21.07 7.56
CA ASP A 261 -41.41 19.66 7.90
C ASP A 261 -40.70 18.79 6.84
N SER A 262 -39.88 17.81 7.19
CA SER A 262 -39.06 17.43 8.34
C SER A 262 -38.40 16.10 7.93
N ARG A 263 -37.21 15.79 8.50
CA ARG A 263 -36.66 14.44 8.79
C ARG A 263 -36.64 13.40 7.63
N THR A 264 -35.59 12.60 7.42
CA THR A 264 -35.17 11.54 8.35
C THR A 264 -33.92 10.82 7.80
N ARG A 265 -33.22 10.21 8.76
CA ARG A 265 -32.02 9.34 8.77
C ARG A 265 -32.01 8.10 7.85
N GLY A 266 -30.78 7.60 7.64
CA GLY A 266 -30.36 6.19 7.49
C GLY A 266 -28.93 6.19 6.95
N ARG A 267 -27.82 5.88 7.67
CA ARG A 267 -27.42 4.67 8.42
C ARG A 267 -27.73 3.37 7.66
N ASP A 268 -26.69 2.75 7.09
CA ASP A 268 -26.19 1.43 7.51
C ASP A 268 -24.96 0.98 6.70
N LEU A 269 -24.23 0.02 7.31
CA LEU A 269 -23.10 -0.80 6.85
C LEU A 269 -21.67 -0.25 7.00
#